data_AF-A0A7K3MY35-F1
#
_entry.id   AF-A0A7K3MY35-F1
#
_cell.length_a   1.000
_cell.length_b   1.000
_cell.length_c   1.000
_cell.angle_alpha   90.00
_cell.angle_beta   90.00
_cell.angle_gamma   90.00
#
_symmetry.space_group_name_H-M   'P 1'
#
loop_
_entity.id
_entity.type
_entity.pdbx_description
1 polymer ?
#
loop_
_entity_poly.entity_id
_entity_poly.type
_entity_poly.pdbx_seq_one_letter_code
_entity_poly.pdbx_strand_id
1 'polypeptide(L)' 'MHDYLVVIPARYQSSRLPGKPLIDLMGKSMILRTYEKCVAVVPKDKVIVVTDDVRIYDHCISHSINTMMTSELCL' A
#
# COMPACT_ATOMS: atom_id res chain seq x y z
N MET A 1 -9.91 2.52 -24.98
CA MET A 1 -9.81 2.37 -23.51
C MET A 1 -8.32 2.35 -23.21
N HIS A 2 -7.81 3.28 -22.42
CA HIS A 2 -6.38 3.31 -22.09
C HIS A 2 -6.12 2.30 -20.97
N ASP A 3 -5.07 1.50 -21.12
CA ASP A 3 -4.60 0.62 -20.05
C ASP A 3 -3.88 1.47 -18.98
N TYR A 4 -4.20 1.25 -17.71
CA TYR A 4 -3.67 2.03 -16.59
C TYR A 4 -3.48 1.15 -15.35
N LEU A 5 -2.69 1.63 -14.40
CA LEU A 5 -2.47 0.99 -13.10
C LEU A 5 -2.45 2.06 -12.01
N VAL A 6 -3.14 1.81 -10.90
CA VAL A 6 -3.07 2.63 -9.68
C VAL A 6 -2.00 2.05 -8.78
N VAL A 7 -0.93 2.80 -8.57
CA VAL A 7 0.19 2.42 -7.72
C VAL A 7 0.12 3.21 -6.41
N ILE A 8 0.10 2.51 -5.28
CA ILE A 8 0.13 3.08 -3.94
C ILE A 8 1.53 2.84 -3.36
N PRO A 9 2.44 3.83 -3.43
CA PRO A 9 3.76 3.71 -2.82
C PRO A 9 3.64 3.78 -1.29
N ALA A 10 4.29 2.85 -0.60
CA ALA A 10 4.30 2.78 0.85
C ALA A 10 5.72 2.54 1.37
N ARG A 11 6.28 3.53 2.07
CA ARG A 11 7.58 3.42 2.75
C ARG A 11 7.40 3.50 4.26
N TYR A 12 8.16 2.68 4.98
CA TYR A 12 8.11 2.69 6.44
C TYR A 12 8.79 3.92 7.05
N GLN A 13 9.88 4.39 6.42
CA GLN A 13 10.73 5.49 6.90
C GLN A 13 10.11 6.89 6.67
N SER A 14 8.91 7.14 7.20
CA SER A 14 8.35 8.49 7.20
C SER A 14 8.93 9.35 8.33
N SER A 15 9.49 10.51 7.99
CA SER A 15 10.13 11.42 8.96
C SER A 15 9.13 12.20 9.83
N ARG A 16 7.94 12.52 9.30
CA ARG A 16 6.91 13.28 10.02
C ARG A 16 5.94 12.42 10.83
N LEU A 17 5.72 11.19 10.39
CA LEU A 17 4.84 10.23 11.06
C LEU A 17 5.45 8.82 10.92
N PRO A 18 6.34 8.42 11.83
CA PRO A 18 7.03 7.13 11.74
C PRO A 18 6.07 5.95 11.59
N GLY A 19 6.37 5.02 10.67
CA GLY A 19 5.52 3.85 10.44
C GLY A 19 4.14 4.16 9.86
N LYS A 20 3.95 5.36 9.29
CA LYS A 20 2.67 5.87 8.76
C LYS A 20 1.81 4.84 8.01
N PRO A 21 2.34 4.01 7.08
CA PRO A 21 1.49 3.04 6.37
C PRO A 21 0.77 2.04 7.29
N LEU A 22 1.42 1.64 8.39
CA LEU A 22 0.93 0.63 9.33
C LEU A 22 0.25 1.23 10.57
N ILE A 23 0.21 2.57 10.68
CA ILE A 23 -0.43 3.20 11.83
C ILE A 23 -1.92 2.84 11.87
N ASP A 24 -2.39 2.41 13.04
CA ASP A 24 -3.81 2.18 13.26
C ASP A 24 -4.54 3.52 13.28
N LEU A 25 -5.57 3.62 12.44
CA LEU A 25 -6.50 4.72 12.45
C LEU A 25 -7.88 4.12 12.74
N MET A 26 -8.29 4.13 14.00
CA MET A 26 -9.59 3.61 14.45
C MET A 26 -9.87 2.18 13.94
N GLY A 27 -8.95 1.25 14.22
CA GLY A 27 -9.10 -0.18 13.93
C GLY A 27 -8.79 -0.60 12.49
N LYS A 28 -8.22 0.29 11.66
CA LYS A 28 -7.67 -0.05 10.35
C LYS A 28 -6.37 0.69 10.10
N SER A 29 -5.39 0.00 9.53
CA SER A 29 -4.15 0.64 9.08
C SER A 29 -4.42 1.69 8.00
N MET A 30 -3.55 2.68 7.90
CA MET A 30 -3.63 3.69 6.85
C MET A 30 -3.56 3.07 5.45
N ILE A 31 -2.69 2.08 5.24
CA ILE A 31 -2.53 1.45 3.93
C ILE A 31 -3.77 0.63 3.54
N LEU A 32 -4.38 -0.09 4.50
CA LEU A 32 -5.62 -0.82 4.26
C LEU A 32 -6.75 0.14 3.87
N ARG A 33 -6.93 1.23 4.63
CA ARG A 33 -7.93 2.25 4.31
C ARG A 33 -7.73 2.85 2.92
N THR A 34 -6.48 3.12 2.54
CA THR A 34 -6.16 3.70 1.23
C THR A 34 -6.50 2.70 0.12
N TYR A 35 -6.08 1.45 0.25
CA TYR A 35 -6.39 0.41 -0.73
C TYR A 35 -7.89 0.17 -0.89
N GLU A 36 -8.63 0.05 0.23
CA GLU A 36 -10.10 -0.11 0.21
C GLU A 36 -10.80 1.02 -0.54
N LYS A 37 -10.32 2.26 -0.39
CA LYS A 37 -10.87 3.41 -1.13
C LYS A 37 -10.54 3.36 -2.62
N CYS A 38 -9.35 2.90 -3.01
CA CYS A 38 -8.99 2.71 -4.42
C CYS A 38 -9.85 1.62 -5.06
N VAL A 39 -9.99 0.45 -4.44
CA VAL A 39 -10.74 -0.68 -5.03
C VAL A 39 -12.25 -0.47 -5.03
N ALA A 40 -12.76 0.52 -4.30
CA ALA A 40 -14.16 0.92 -4.36
C ALA A 40 -14.54 1.62 -5.69
N VAL A 41 -13.54 2.12 -6.44
CA VAL A 41 -13.75 2.87 -7.69
C VAL A 41 -12.93 2.35 -8.87
N VAL A 42 -11.95 1.46 -8.63
CA VAL A 42 -11.08 0.84 -9.64
C VAL A 42 -11.07 -0.67 -9.43
N PRO A 43 -11.05 -1.50 -10.51
CA PRO A 43 -10.92 -2.95 -10.38
C PRO A 43 -9.72 -3.36 -9.53
N LYS A 44 -9.89 -4.39 -8.70
CA LYS A 44 -8.86 -4.81 -7.72
C LYS A 44 -7.53 -5.14 -8.39
N ASP A 45 -7.56 -5.80 -9.55
CA ASP A 45 -6.41 -6.16 -10.39
C ASP A 45 -5.64 -4.96 -10.96
N LYS A 46 -6.24 -3.76 -10.90
CA LYS A 46 -5.64 -2.50 -11.36
C LYS A 46 -5.08 -1.63 -10.23
N VAL A 47 -5.10 -2.12 -8.98
CA VAL A 47 -4.54 -1.42 -7.82
C VAL A 47 -3.43 -2.26 -7.21
N ILE A 48 -2.25 -1.69 -6.99
CA ILE A 48 -1.11 -2.36 -6.36
C ILE A 48 -0.43 -1.47 -5.32
N VAL A 49 -0.09 -2.05 -4.16
CA VAL A 49 0.77 -1.41 -3.15
C VAL A 49 2.22 -1.81 -3.43
N VAL A 50 3.11 -0.85 -3.58
CA VAL A 50 4.54 -1.11 -3.77
C VAL A 50 5.33 -0.60 -2.58
N THR A 51 6.22 -1.44 -2.05
CA THR A 51 6.95 -1.15 -0.81
C THR A 51 8.33 -1.80 -0.81
N ASP A 52 9.29 -1.14 -0.18
CA ASP A 52 10.61 -1.66 0.14
C ASP A 52 10.66 -2.37 1.50
N ASP A 53 9.59 -2.31 2.29
CA ASP A 53 9.57 -2.78 3.67
C ASP A 53 8.74 -4.07 3.84
N VAL A 54 9.38 -5.13 4.35
CA VAL A 54 8.76 -6.44 4.54
C VAL A 54 7.54 -6.39 5.46
N ARG A 55 7.51 -5.49 6.46
CA ARG A 55 6.36 -5.39 7.39
C ARG A 55 5.12 -4.87 6.67
N ILE A 56 5.30 -3.93 5.74
CA ILE A 56 4.21 -3.40 4.91
C ILE A 56 3.74 -4.48 3.94
N TYR A 57 4.68 -5.20 3.32
CA TYR A 57 4.36 -6.30 2.42
C TYR A 57 3.54 -7.39 3.13
N ASP A 58 4.01 -7.88 4.27
CA ASP A 58 3.33 -8.92 5.05
C ASP A 58 1.93 -8.47 5.51
N HIS A 59 1.81 -7.21 5.94
CA HIS A 59 0.52 -6.62 6.25
C HIS A 59 -0.42 -6.64 5.04
N CYS A 60 0.06 -6.25 3.86
CA CYS A 60 -0.73 -6.31 2.63
C CYS A 60 -1.17 -7.74 2.29
N ILE A 61 -0.27 -8.72 2.40
CA ILE A 61 -0.59 -10.14 2.18
C ILE A 61 -1.67 -10.62 3.15
N SER A 62 -1.55 -10.31 4.45
CA SER A 62 -2.55 -10.70 5.46
C SER A 62 -3.95 -10.13 5.19
N HIS A 63 -4.03 -9.00 4.48
CA HIS A 63 -5.27 -8.34 4.09
C HIS A 63 -5.69 -8.62 2.63
N SER A 64 -5.03 -9.58 1.95
CA SER A 64 -5.30 -9.90 0.54
C SER A 64 -5.22 -8.68 -0.40
N ILE A 65 -4.30 -7.77 -0.11
CA ILE A 65 -3.98 -6.58 -0.91
C ILE A 65 -2.96 -6.97 -1.98
N ASN A 66 -3.20 -6.60 -3.23
CA ASN A 66 -2.22 -6.77 -4.30
C ASN A 66 -0.97 -5.93 -3.97
N THR A 67 0.18 -6.57 -3.84
CA THR A 67 1.40 -5.90 -3.43
C THR A 67 2.65 -6.47 -4.11
N MET A 68 3.69 -5.64 -4.23
CA MET A 68 5.02 -6.09 -4.68
C MET A 68 6.12 -5.40 -3.88
N MET A 69 7.24 -6.12 -3.72
CA MET A 69 8.47 -5.56 -3.19
C MET A 69 9.17 -4.70 -4.24
N THR A 70 9.59 -3.50 -3.85
CA THR A 70 10.51 -2.65 -4.62
C THR A 70 11.91 -2.72 -4.03
N SER A 71 12.91 -2.34 -4.83
CA SER A 71 14.26 -2.10 -4.32
C SER A 71 14.27 -0.94 -3.32
N GLU A 72 15.14 -1.00 -2.31
CA GLU A 72 15.43 0.12 -1.39
C GLU A 72 15.93 1.37 -2.14
N LEU A 73 16.45 1.20 -3.37
CA LEU A 73 16.92 2.29 -4.24
C LEU A 73 15.81 2.92 -5.09
N CYS A 74 14.58 2.41 -5.02
CA CYS A 74 13.44 2.98 -5.74
C CYS A 74 13.05 4.31 -5.07
N LEU A 75 13.45 5.45 -5.66
CA LEU A 75 13.23 6.82 -5.16
C LEU A 75 11.80 7.32 -5.28
#